data_AF-A0A2R6XCD4-F1
#
_entry.id   AF-A0A2R6XCD4-F1
#
_cell.length_a   1.000
_cell.length_b   1.000
_cell.length_c   1.000
_cell.angle_alpha   90.00
_cell.angle_beta   90.00
_cell.angle_gamma   90.00
#
_symmetry.space_group_name_H-M   'P 1'
#
loop_
_entity.id
_entity.type
_entity.pdbx_description
1 polymer ?
#
loop_
_entity_poly.entity_id
_entity_poly.type
_entity_poly.pdbx_seq_one_letter_code
_entity_poly.pdbx_strand_id
1 'polypeptide(L)'
;MAETEKTSEIVGVQQLLRTFLDTQHRRASAYSLWHKGFTEYMKASSDDAFNKLCGQVTVEFSECSKQVKDTIVRLKDASLAREDLASVLEAVQIQESRKLQMTSVLQVLRKAGKPSERASMAEHKHESTKGCSHACSHGSDDEIGGLEMAQLDAEFEAAVKEATGAVQDATLAINEHMEEIRYEIEDLGETQSEDA
;
A
#
# COMPACT_ATOMS: atom_id res chain seq x y z
N MET A 1 -5.24 -24.16 -39.78
CA MET A 1 -4.29 -23.03 -39.61
C MET A 1 -4.91 -21.95 -38.73
N ALA A 2 -6.08 -21.40 -39.09
CA ALA A 2 -6.79 -20.41 -38.27
C ALA A 2 -7.17 -20.91 -36.85
N GLU A 3 -7.63 -22.16 -36.71
CA GLU A 3 -7.96 -22.74 -35.38
C GLU A 3 -6.71 -22.87 -34.49
N THR A 4 -5.58 -23.32 -35.05
CA THR A 4 -4.31 -23.48 -34.32
C THR A 4 -3.73 -22.15 -33.85
N GLU A 5 -3.91 -21.09 -34.64
CA GLU A 5 -3.47 -19.72 -34.32
C GLU A 5 -4.31 -19.14 -33.18
N LYS A 6 -5.64 -19.31 -33.24
CA LYS A 6 -6.57 -18.90 -32.17
C LYS A 6 -6.29 -19.60 -30.84
N THR A 7 -6.03 -20.91 -30.85
CA THR A 7 -5.66 -21.64 -29.61
C THR A 7 -4.35 -21.12 -29.03
N SER A 8 -3.36 -20.77 -29.86
CA SER A 8 -2.09 -20.22 -29.40
C SER A 8 -2.24 -18.84 -28.74
N GLU A 9 -3.11 -17.98 -29.27
CA GLU A 9 -3.42 -16.67 -28.71
C GLU A 9 -4.09 -16.78 -27.34
N ILE A 10 -5.09 -17.66 -27.20
CA ILE A 10 -5.80 -17.92 -25.94
C ILE A 10 -4.80 -18.40 -24.85
N VAL A 11 -3.93 -19.35 -25.19
CA VAL A 11 -2.90 -19.84 -24.27
C VAL A 11 -1.92 -18.71 -23.88
N GLY A 12 -1.57 -17.84 -24.84
CA GLY A 12 -0.73 -16.67 -24.60
C GLY A 12 -1.35 -15.69 -23.59
N VAL A 13 -2.62 -15.32 -23.78
CA VAL A 13 -3.37 -14.46 -22.86
C VAL A 13 -3.45 -15.11 -21.48
N GLN A 14 -3.84 -16.37 -21.39
CA GLN A 14 -3.99 -17.07 -20.12
C GLN A 14 -2.67 -17.13 -19.33
N GLN A 15 -1.54 -17.33 -20.02
CA GLN A 15 -0.23 -17.33 -19.38
C GLN A 15 0.17 -15.94 -18.86
N LEU A 16 -0.14 -14.88 -19.60
CA LEU A 16 0.10 -13.50 -19.17
C LEU A 16 -0.71 -13.15 -17.92
N LEU A 17 -1.98 -13.56 -17.88
CA LEU A 17 -2.85 -13.34 -16.72
C LEU A 17 -2.40 -14.12 -15.48
N ARG A 18 -2.00 -15.39 -15.62
CA ARG A 18 -1.40 -16.16 -14.51
C ARG A 18 -0.13 -15.51 -13.99
N THR A 19 0.74 -15.07 -14.90
CA THR A 19 1.96 -14.33 -14.53
C THR A 19 1.61 -13.06 -13.73
N PHE A 20 0.58 -12.33 -14.14
CA PHE A 20 0.09 -11.18 -13.40
C PHE A 20 -0.41 -11.54 -11.99
N LEU A 21 -1.20 -12.62 -11.85
CA LEU A 21 -1.67 -13.09 -10.54
C LEU A 21 -0.50 -13.41 -9.60
N ASP A 22 0.53 -14.10 -10.09
CA ASP A 22 1.74 -14.42 -9.33
C ASP A 22 2.50 -13.14 -8.90
N THR A 23 2.61 -12.15 -9.80
CA THR A 23 3.21 -10.85 -9.48
C THR A 23 2.42 -10.14 -8.36
N GLN A 24 1.09 -10.19 -8.37
CA GLN A 24 0.28 -9.58 -7.31
C GLN A 24 0.39 -10.32 -5.98
N HIS A 25 0.50 -11.65 -6.01
CA HIS A 25 0.76 -12.44 -4.80
C HIS A 25 2.11 -12.07 -4.16
N ARG A 26 3.17 -11.94 -4.97
CA ARG A 26 4.48 -11.44 -4.52
C ARG A 26 4.37 -10.07 -3.87
N ARG A 27 3.66 -9.15 -4.53
CA ARG A 27 3.43 -7.79 -4.03
C ARG A 27 2.67 -7.77 -2.70
N ALA A 28 1.61 -8.56 -2.56
CA ALA A 28 0.86 -8.70 -1.31
C ALA A 28 1.72 -9.25 -0.17
N SER A 29 2.61 -10.20 -0.49
CA SER A 29 3.60 -10.74 0.45
C SER A 29 4.60 -9.66 0.89
N ALA A 30 5.07 -8.81 -0.03
CA ALA A 30 5.96 -7.69 0.28
C ALA A 30 5.31 -6.65 1.21
N TYR A 31 4.04 -6.30 0.98
CA TYR A 31 3.29 -5.44 1.92
C TYR A 31 3.19 -6.06 3.31
N SER A 32 2.89 -7.36 3.39
CA SER A 32 2.77 -8.08 4.66
C SER A 32 4.09 -8.10 5.43
N LEU A 33 5.20 -8.37 4.73
CA LEU A 33 6.55 -8.33 5.29
C LEU A 33 6.91 -6.92 5.77
N TRP A 34 6.65 -5.90 4.95
CA TRP A 34 6.93 -4.50 5.31
C TRP A 34 6.14 -4.07 6.54
N HIS A 35 4.86 -4.41 6.61
CA HIS A 35 4.00 -4.11 7.75
C HIS A 35 4.47 -4.79 9.04
N LYS A 36 4.86 -6.06 8.96
CA LYS A 36 5.45 -6.79 10.09
C LYS A 36 6.75 -6.14 10.55
N GLY A 37 7.65 -5.83 9.62
CA GLY A 37 8.92 -5.17 9.94
C GLY A 37 8.72 -3.78 10.55
N PHE A 38 7.73 -3.01 10.09
CA PHE A 38 7.38 -1.72 10.70
C PHE A 38 6.85 -1.90 12.14
N THR A 39 6.05 -2.94 12.39
CA THR A 39 5.54 -3.25 13.73
C THR A 39 6.67 -3.64 14.69
N GLU A 40 7.65 -4.40 14.22
CA GLU A 40 8.85 -4.76 14.98
C GLU A 40 9.74 -3.53 15.23
N TYR A 41 9.92 -2.70 14.21
CA TYR A 41 10.63 -1.43 14.30
C TYR A 41 10.06 -0.51 15.39
N MET A 42 8.74 -0.34 15.43
CA MET A 42 8.06 0.49 16.45
C MET A 42 8.25 -0.03 17.88
N LYS A 43 8.63 -1.30 18.08
CA LYS A 43 8.90 -1.90 19.41
C LYS A 43 10.36 -1.83 19.82
N ALA A 44 11.27 -2.08 18.88
CA ALA A 44 12.70 -2.25 19.15
C ALA A 44 13.55 -1.00 18.84
N SER A 45 12.98 0.00 18.16
CA SER A 45 13.65 1.23 17.71
C SER A 45 14.96 1.00 16.93
N SER A 46 15.06 -0.12 16.21
CA SER A 46 16.23 -0.46 15.38
C SER A 46 16.06 0.08 13.97
N ASP A 47 16.57 1.30 13.73
CA ASP A 47 16.47 1.97 12.42
C ASP A 47 17.19 1.19 11.30
N ASP A 48 18.35 0.57 11.58
CA ASP A 48 19.17 -0.09 10.55
C ASP A 48 18.49 -1.31 9.92
N ALA A 49 17.90 -2.18 10.75
CA ALA A 49 17.21 -3.37 10.27
C ALA A 49 15.99 -3.01 9.42
N PHE A 50 15.24 -1.99 9.86
CA PHE A 50 14.06 -1.50 9.15
C PHE A 50 14.42 -0.79 7.85
N ASN A 51 15.47 0.05 7.84
CA ASN A 51 15.94 0.71 6.62
C ASN A 51 16.40 -0.30 5.56
N LYS A 52 17.12 -1.36 5.97
CA LYS A 52 17.48 -2.45 5.07
C LYS A 52 16.24 -3.14 4.49
N LEU A 53 15.24 -3.40 5.32
CA LEU A 53 13.98 -3.98 4.86
C LEU A 53 13.26 -3.05 3.86
N CYS A 54 13.19 -1.75 4.13
CA CYS A 54 12.63 -0.76 3.21
C CYS A 54 13.30 -0.81 1.82
N GLY A 55 14.63 -0.95 1.78
CA GLY A 55 15.37 -1.15 0.53
C GLY A 55 14.94 -2.42 -0.21
N GLN A 56 14.83 -3.54 0.50
CA GLN A 56 14.40 -4.83 -0.09
C GLN A 56 12.99 -4.77 -0.67
N VAL A 57 12.02 -4.27 0.09
CA VAL A 57 10.61 -4.21 -0.37
C VAL A 57 10.43 -3.18 -1.48
N THR A 58 11.21 -2.09 -1.50
CA THR A 58 11.20 -1.12 -2.60
C THR A 58 11.64 -1.76 -3.92
N VAL A 59 12.71 -2.57 -3.88
CA VAL A 59 13.16 -3.33 -5.06
C VAL A 59 12.05 -4.28 -5.52
N GLU A 60 11.48 -5.07 -4.61
CA GLU A 60 10.39 -6.00 -4.92
C GLU A 60 9.17 -5.30 -5.55
N PHE A 61 8.73 -4.15 -5.01
CA PHE A 61 7.65 -3.36 -5.59
C PHE A 61 7.98 -2.84 -6.98
N SER A 62 9.22 -2.42 -7.21
CA SER A 62 9.69 -1.93 -8.51
C SER A 62 9.72 -3.04 -9.57
N GLU A 63 10.19 -4.24 -9.20
CA GLU A 63 10.21 -5.42 -10.07
C GLU A 63 8.80 -5.87 -10.43
N CYS A 64 7.91 -5.96 -9.44
CA CYS A 64 6.50 -6.26 -9.68
C CYS A 64 5.90 -5.24 -10.65
N SER A 65 6.17 -3.94 -10.45
CA SER A 65 5.63 -2.88 -11.31
C SER A 65 6.13 -2.97 -12.74
N LYS A 66 7.39 -3.35 -12.92
CA LYS A 66 7.96 -3.60 -14.25
C LYS A 66 7.28 -4.79 -14.93
N GLN A 67 7.15 -5.92 -14.24
CA GLN A 67 6.49 -7.11 -14.78
C GLN A 67 5.05 -6.82 -15.22
N VAL A 68 4.27 -6.10 -14.41
CA VAL A 68 2.89 -5.74 -14.76
C VAL A 68 2.86 -4.85 -16.02
N LYS A 69 3.75 -3.86 -16.11
CA LYS A 69 3.86 -3.00 -17.32
C LYS A 69 4.24 -3.80 -18.57
N ASP A 70 5.18 -4.73 -18.45
CA ASP A 70 5.58 -5.60 -19.55
C ASP A 70 4.43 -6.54 -19.96
N THR A 71 3.59 -6.97 -19.02
CA THR A 71 2.37 -7.74 -19.30
C THR A 71 1.32 -6.89 -20.01
N ILE A 72 1.07 -5.66 -19.56
CA ILE A 72 0.15 -4.70 -20.20
C ILE A 72 0.54 -4.47 -21.68
N VAL A 73 1.82 -4.20 -21.94
CA VAL A 73 2.31 -3.99 -23.31
C VAL A 73 2.06 -5.21 -24.19
N ARG A 74 2.29 -6.42 -23.65
CA ARG A 74 2.06 -7.66 -24.39
C ARG A 74 0.57 -7.93 -24.66
N LEU A 75 -0.31 -7.62 -23.72
CA LEU A 75 -1.77 -7.74 -23.92
C LEU A 75 -2.28 -6.79 -25.02
N LYS A 76 -1.68 -5.60 -25.14
CA LYS A 76 -2.00 -4.62 -26.19
C LYS A 76 -1.38 -4.93 -27.55
N ASP A 77 -0.46 -5.90 -27.63
CA ASP A 77 0.15 -6.28 -28.90
C ASP A 77 -0.92 -6.73 -29.88
N ALA A 78 -0.75 -6.41 -31.17
CA ALA A 78 -1.73 -6.71 -32.20
C ALA A 78 -2.05 -8.22 -32.33
N SER A 79 -1.14 -9.09 -31.90
CA SER A 79 -1.35 -10.54 -31.86
C SER A 79 -2.35 -10.99 -30.79
N LEU A 80 -2.53 -10.25 -29.69
CA LEU A 80 -3.47 -10.60 -28.63
C LEU A 80 -4.68 -9.66 -28.60
N ALA A 81 -4.46 -8.37 -28.92
CA ALA A 81 -5.48 -7.32 -28.99
C ALA A 81 -6.42 -7.24 -27.76
N ARG A 82 -5.91 -7.59 -26.57
CA ARG A 82 -6.65 -7.60 -25.30
C ARG A 82 -6.48 -6.29 -24.54
N GLU A 83 -6.90 -5.19 -25.16
CA GLU A 83 -6.84 -3.85 -24.54
C GLU A 83 -7.80 -3.71 -23.35
N ASP A 84 -8.88 -4.50 -23.35
CA ASP A 84 -9.79 -4.66 -22.22
C ASP A 84 -9.06 -5.13 -20.96
N LEU A 85 -8.33 -6.25 -21.05
CA LEU A 85 -7.56 -6.79 -19.92
C LEU A 85 -6.39 -5.89 -19.55
N ALA A 86 -5.74 -5.29 -20.54
CA ALA A 86 -4.68 -4.33 -20.30
C ALA A 86 -5.18 -3.14 -19.45
N SER A 87 -6.40 -2.67 -19.70
CA SER A 87 -7.04 -1.59 -18.95
C SER A 87 -7.32 -1.99 -17.49
N VAL A 88 -7.75 -3.23 -17.24
CA VAL A 88 -7.91 -3.78 -15.88
C VAL A 88 -6.57 -3.79 -15.13
N LEU A 89 -5.50 -4.26 -15.78
CA LEU A 89 -4.15 -4.27 -15.18
C LEU A 89 -3.61 -2.86 -14.91
N GLU A 90 -3.91 -1.89 -15.78
CA GLU A 90 -3.59 -0.47 -15.55
C GLU A 90 -4.34 0.09 -14.35
N ALA A 91 -5.62 -0.22 -14.19
CA ALA A 91 -6.42 0.16 -13.03
C ALA A 91 -5.82 -0.41 -11.73
N VAL A 92 -5.39 -1.67 -11.73
CA VAL A 92 -4.67 -2.27 -10.59
C VAL A 92 -3.38 -1.51 -10.29
N GLN A 93 -2.60 -1.12 -11.29
CA GLN A 93 -1.36 -0.34 -11.07
C GLN A 93 -1.62 1.03 -10.45
N ILE A 94 -2.72 1.70 -10.82
CA ILE A 94 -3.12 2.97 -10.21
C ILE A 94 -3.45 2.76 -8.72
N GLN A 95 -4.25 1.75 -8.42
CA GLN A 95 -4.62 1.45 -7.03
C GLN A 95 -3.41 0.99 -6.20
N GLU A 96 -2.48 0.25 -6.79
CA GLU A 96 -1.25 -0.16 -6.12
C GLU A 96 -0.35 1.02 -5.80
N SER A 97 -0.23 1.99 -6.71
CA SER A 97 0.49 3.24 -6.44
C SER A 97 -0.15 4.02 -5.30
N ARG A 98 -1.49 4.13 -5.30
CA ARG A 98 -2.25 4.81 -4.23
C ARG A 98 -2.05 4.11 -2.89
N LYS A 99 -2.19 2.78 -2.85
CA LYS A 99 -2.01 1.96 -1.66
C LYS A 99 -0.61 2.11 -1.07
N LEU A 100 0.44 2.05 -1.90
CA LEU A 100 1.82 2.21 -1.46
C LEU A 100 2.06 3.60 -0.84
N GLN A 101 1.57 4.64 -1.49
CA GLN A 101 1.70 6.02 -1.02
C GLN A 101 1.00 6.20 0.34
N MET A 102 -0.25 5.77 0.45
CA MET A 102 -1.03 5.92 1.68
C MET A 102 -0.51 5.05 2.82
N THR A 103 0.03 3.86 2.50
CA THR A 103 0.72 3.02 3.49
C THR A 103 1.97 3.71 4.04
N SER A 104 2.74 4.38 3.18
CA SER A 104 3.91 5.17 3.59
C SER A 104 3.50 6.33 4.49
N VAL A 105 2.45 7.07 4.12
CA VAL A 105 1.88 8.16 4.94
C VAL A 105 1.47 7.66 6.32
N LEU A 106 0.76 6.52 6.39
CA LEU A 106 0.39 5.90 7.68
C LEU A 106 1.60 5.56 8.55
N GLN A 107 2.68 5.04 7.96
CA GLN A 107 3.89 4.73 8.73
C GLN A 107 4.56 5.99 9.26
N VAL A 108 4.62 7.06 8.47
CA VAL A 108 5.17 8.36 8.91
C VAL A 108 4.32 8.95 10.04
N LEU A 109 2.99 8.97 9.89
CA LEU A 109 2.07 9.45 10.92
C LEU A 109 2.21 8.63 12.22
N ARG A 110 2.22 7.30 12.11
CA ARG A 110 2.38 6.42 13.29
C ARG A 110 3.73 6.58 13.97
N LYS A 111 4.81 6.78 13.21
CA LYS A 111 6.14 7.05 13.76
C LYS A 111 6.19 8.41 14.46
N ALA A 112 5.51 9.43 13.91
CA ALA A 112 5.43 10.74 14.53
C ALA A 112 4.67 10.69 15.86
N GLY A 113 3.63 9.85 15.97
CA GLY A 113 2.80 9.75 17.18
C GLY A 113 1.86 10.95 17.35
N LYS A 114 0.96 10.88 18.33
CA LYS A 114 0.00 11.96 18.57
C LYS A 114 0.73 13.23 19.04
N PRO A 115 0.33 14.42 18.57
CA PRO A 115 0.86 15.70 19.04
C PRO A 115 0.89 15.83 20.57
N SER A 116 -0.21 15.50 21.27
CA SER A 116 -0.28 15.53 22.75
C SER A 116 0.71 14.58 23.43
N GLU A 117 0.86 13.36 22.92
CA GLU A 117 1.84 12.38 23.42
C GLU A 117 3.27 12.89 23.27
N ARG A 118 3.59 13.53 22.14
CA ARG A 118 4.91 14.15 21.92
C ARG A 118 5.19 15.32 22.87
N ALA A 119 4.20 16.18 23.08
CA ALA A 119 4.32 17.35 23.96
C ALA A 119 4.61 16.92 25.40
N SER A 120 3.84 15.95 25.91
CA SER A 120 4.05 15.42 27.27
C SER A 120 5.43 14.78 27.46
N MET A 121 5.96 14.07 26.46
CA MET A 121 7.34 13.52 26.51
C MET A 121 8.42 14.62 26.53
N ALA A 122 8.19 15.75 25.86
CA ALA A 122 9.12 16.88 25.84
C ALA A 122 9.14 17.63 27.18
N GLU A 123 7.98 17.79 27.81
CA GLU A 123 7.81 18.47 29.11
C GLU A 123 8.47 17.69 30.26
N HIS A 124 8.27 16.37 30.32
CA HIS A 124 8.87 15.51 31.35
C HIS A 124 10.41 15.52 31.32
N LYS A 125 11.02 15.76 30.15
CA LYS A 125 12.48 15.90 30.01
C LYS A 125 13.00 17.20 30.62
N HIS A 126 12.17 18.24 30.68
CA HIS A 126 12.53 19.57 31.17
C HIS A 126 12.36 19.70 32.70
N GLU A 127 11.38 18.99 33.28
CA GLU A 127 11.10 18.96 34.73
C GLU A 127 12.24 18.31 35.54
N SER A 128 12.89 17.28 34.99
CA SER A 128 13.96 16.54 35.67
C SER A 128 15.24 17.37 35.91
N THR A 129 15.29 18.63 35.46
CA THR A 129 16.47 19.52 35.56
C THR A 129 16.23 20.78 36.40
N LYS A 130 15.01 21.03 36.90
CA LYS A 130 14.70 22.24 37.70
C LYS A 130 14.26 21.87 39.11
N GLY A 131 15.23 21.86 40.04
CA GLY A 131 14.94 22.15 41.43
C GLY A 131 14.71 23.65 41.59
N CYS A 132 13.46 24.12 41.66
CA CYS A 132 13.10 25.31 42.45
C CYS A 132 11.58 25.52 42.55
N SER A 133 11.16 25.83 43.76
CA SER A 133 9.85 26.33 44.17
C SER A 133 9.49 27.68 43.52
N HIS A 134 8.30 27.86 42.94
CA HIS A 134 7.49 29.05 43.20
C HIS A 134 6.03 28.96 42.70
N ALA A 135 5.23 29.86 43.28
CA ALA A 135 3.78 30.02 43.28
C ALA A 135 3.13 30.15 41.89
N CYS A 136 2.02 29.42 41.74
CA CYS A 136 1.15 29.44 40.58
C CYS A 136 0.34 30.75 40.49
N SER A 137 0.56 31.50 39.42
CA SER A 137 -0.38 32.48 38.89
C SER A 137 -1.11 31.82 37.71
N HIS A 138 -2.30 31.27 37.93
CA HIS A 138 -3.15 30.73 36.87
C HIS A 138 -3.74 31.90 36.08
N GLY A 139 -3.23 32.15 34.88
CA GLY A 139 -3.75 33.16 33.99
C GLY A 139 -3.74 32.64 32.55
N SER A 140 -4.91 32.25 32.06
CA SER A 140 -5.37 32.24 30.65
C SER A 140 -4.57 31.55 29.53
N ASP A 141 -3.29 31.25 29.70
CA ASP A 141 -2.44 30.69 28.64
C ASP A 141 -2.63 29.17 28.49
N ASP A 142 -2.96 28.46 29.59
CA ASP A 142 -3.21 27.01 29.60
C ASP A 142 -4.46 26.59 28.80
N GLU A 143 -5.53 27.39 28.83
CA GLU A 143 -6.75 27.09 28.05
C GLU A 143 -6.53 27.26 26.55
N ILE A 144 -5.73 28.26 26.14
CA ILE A 144 -5.41 28.50 24.73
C ILE A 144 -4.51 27.37 24.18
N GLY A 145 -3.50 26.95 24.97
CA GLY A 145 -2.66 25.80 24.62
C GLY A 145 -3.43 24.48 24.55
N GLY A 146 -4.38 24.25 25.47
CA GLY A 146 -5.21 23.05 25.47
C GLY A 146 -6.12 22.93 24.25
N LEU A 147 -6.72 24.05 23.80
CA LEU A 147 -7.56 24.08 22.60
C LEU A 147 -6.76 23.85 21.32
N GLU A 148 -5.58 24.46 21.20
CA GLU A 148 -4.69 24.26 20.06
C GLU A 148 -4.21 22.80 19.95
N MET A 149 -3.82 22.19 21.08
CA MET A 149 -3.41 20.78 21.11
C MET A 149 -4.55 19.82 20.75
N ALA A 150 -5.77 20.10 21.22
CA ALA A 150 -6.94 19.30 20.85
C ALA A 150 -7.23 19.39 19.34
N GLN A 151 -7.05 20.56 18.73
CA GLN A 151 -7.20 20.71 17.27
C GLN A 151 -6.13 19.91 16.52
N LEU A 152 -4.86 19.98 16.92
CA LEU A 152 -3.77 19.24 16.28
C LEU A 152 -3.97 17.72 16.40
N ASP A 153 -4.46 17.22 17.54
CA ASP A 153 -4.79 15.81 17.72
C ASP A 153 -5.94 15.38 16.80
N ALA A 154 -6.98 16.22 16.65
CA ALA A 154 -8.09 15.95 15.74
C ALA A 154 -7.65 15.91 14.27
N GLU A 155 -6.76 16.83 13.85
CA GLU A 155 -6.17 16.83 12.50
C GLU A 155 -5.32 15.57 12.25
N PHE A 156 -4.53 15.16 13.25
CA PHE A 156 -3.75 13.92 13.18
C PHE A 156 -4.66 12.69 13.04
N GLU A 157 -5.70 12.58 13.85
CA GLU A 157 -6.66 11.47 13.78
C GLU A 157 -7.41 11.44 12.45
N ALA A 158 -7.80 12.61 11.93
CA ALA A 158 -8.41 12.75 10.62
C ALA A 158 -7.48 12.24 9.51
N ALA A 159 -6.20 12.63 9.53
CA ALA A 159 -5.21 12.18 8.56
C ALA A 159 -4.97 10.66 8.63
N VAL A 160 -4.89 10.09 9.83
CA VAL A 160 -4.76 8.63 10.02
C VAL A 160 -6.00 7.90 9.48
N LYS A 161 -7.19 8.43 9.75
CA LYS A 161 -8.44 7.85 9.27
C LYS A 161 -8.53 7.89 7.75
N GLU A 162 -8.22 9.03 7.13
CA GLU A 162 -8.21 9.21 5.68
C GLU A 162 -7.24 8.24 5.01
N ALA A 163 -5.99 8.20 5.48
CA ALA A 163 -4.99 7.31 4.90
C ALA A 163 -5.34 5.83 5.10
N THR A 164 -5.98 5.47 6.22
CA THR A 164 -6.48 4.10 6.45
C THR A 164 -7.60 3.75 5.49
N GLY A 165 -8.59 4.63 5.33
CA GLY A 165 -9.69 4.45 4.37
C GLY A 165 -9.16 4.31 2.94
N ALA A 166 -8.23 5.17 2.52
CA ALA A 166 -7.65 5.11 1.20
C ALA A 166 -6.87 3.81 0.91
N VAL A 167 -6.19 3.23 1.91
CA VAL A 167 -5.55 1.90 1.80
C VAL A 167 -6.59 0.79 1.66
N GLN A 168 -7.70 0.87 2.42
CA GLN A 168 -8.79 -0.09 2.34
C GLN A 168 -9.49 -0.03 0.99
N ASP A 169 -9.86 1.16 0.53
CA ASP A 169 -10.50 1.39 -0.78
C ASP A 169 -9.63 0.84 -1.92
N ALA A 170 -8.33 1.18 -1.91
CA ALA A 170 -7.41 0.67 -2.92
C ALA A 170 -7.30 -0.86 -2.86
N THR A 171 -7.29 -1.45 -1.67
CA THR A 171 -7.23 -2.91 -1.50
C THR A 171 -8.50 -3.60 -2.02
N LEU A 172 -9.67 -3.03 -1.76
CA LEU A 172 -10.95 -3.54 -2.27
C LEU A 172 -10.97 -3.47 -3.80
N ALA A 173 -10.65 -2.32 -4.38
CA ALA A 173 -10.60 -2.14 -5.83
C ALA A 173 -9.59 -3.09 -6.51
N ILE A 174 -8.42 -3.29 -5.91
CA ILE A 174 -7.46 -4.31 -6.40
C ILE A 174 -8.12 -5.68 -6.39
N ASN A 175 -8.70 -6.10 -5.26
CA ASN A 175 -9.29 -7.44 -5.14
C ASN A 175 -10.44 -7.69 -6.13
N GLU A 176 -11.25 -6.68 -6.42
CA GLU A 176 -12.31 -6.74 -7.44
C GLU A 176 -11.72 -7.00 -8.83
N HIS A 177 -10.72 -6.24 -9.25
CA HIS A 177 -10.02 -6.49 -10.51
C HIS A 177 -9.29 -7.85 -10.53
N MET A 178 -8.74 -8.28 -9.40
CA MET A 178 -8.12 -9.60 -9.30
C MET A 178 -9.13 -10.73 -9.50
N GLU A 179 -10.38 -10.54 -9.08
CA GLU A 179 -11.47 -11.49 -9.31
C GLU A 179 -11.91 -11.49 -10.77
N GLU A 180 -12.04 -10.32 -11.40
CA GLU A 180 -12.31 -10.17 -12.84
C GLU A 180 -11.29 -10.96 -13.69
N ILE A 181 -10.00 -10.83 -13.37
CA ILE A 181 -8.94 -11.60 -14.05
C ILE A 181 -9.04 -13.11 -13.78
N ARG A 182 -9.48 -13.54 -12.59
CA ARG A 182 -9.68 -14.97 -12.29
C ARG A 182 -10.81 -15.56 -13.13
N TYR A 183 -11.93 -14.85 -13.23
CA TYR A 183 -13.04 -15.27 -14.09
C TYR A 183 -12.63 -15.36 -15.55
N GLU A 184 -11.87 -14.38 -16.04
CA GLU A 184 -11.35 -14.42 -17.42
C GLU A 184 -10.45 -15.67 -17.66
N ILE A 185 -9.56 -16.01 -16.72
CA ILE A 185 -8.70 -17.19 -16.86
C ILE A 185 -9.54 -18.49 -16.93
N GLU A 186 -10.63 -18.56 -16.18
CA GLU A 186 -11.57 -19.68 -16.15
C GLU A 186 -12.32 -19.80 -17.49
N ASP A 187 -12.89 -18.70 -17.99
CA ASP A 187 -13.59 -18.63 -19.28
C ASP A 187 -12.68 -19.04 -20.46
N LEU A 188 -11.44 -18.53 -20.47
CA LEU A 188 -10.41 -18.92 -21.44
C LEU A 188 -9.98 -20.39 -21.30
N GLY A 189 -10.21 -21.00 -20.14
CA GLY A 189 -9.95 -22.42 -19.88
C GLY A 189 -11.09 -23.33 -20.33
N GLU A 190 -12.34 -22.91 -20.13
CA GLU A 190 -13.54 -23.64 -20.59
C GLU A 190 -13.60 -23.70 -22.12
N THR A 191 -13.28 -22.59 -22.79
CA THR A 191 -13.20 -22.50 -24.26
C THR A 191 -12.21 -23.52 -24.86
N GLN A 192 -11.15 -23.91 -24.13
CA GLN A 192 -10.20 -24.94 -24.59
C GLN A 192 -10.72 -26.38 -24.41
N SER A 193 -11.71 -26.58 -23.53
CA SER A 193 -12.27 -27.90 -23.23
C SER A 193 -13.44 -28.30 -24.14
N GLU A 194 -14.13 -27.31 -24.73
CA GLU A 194 -15.24 -27.54 -25.66
C GLU A 194 -14.75 -27.85 -27.09
N ASP A 195 -13.51 -27.47 -27.42
CA ASP A 195 -12.86 -27.69 -28.73
C ASP A 195 -11.95 -28.95 -28.77
N ALA A 196 -11.90 -29.75 -27.69
CA ALA A 196 -11.07 -30.97 -27.55
C ALA A 196 -11.88 -32.28 -27.71
#